data_AF-A0AA85J4G0-F1
#
_entry.id   AF-A0AA85J4G0-F1
#
_cell.length_a   1.000
_cell.length_b   1.000
_cell.length_c   1.000
_cell.angle_alpha   90.00
_cell.angle_beta   90.00
_cell.angle_gamma   90.00
#
_symmetry.space_group_name_H-M   'P 1'
#
loop_
_entity.id
_entity.type
_entity.pdbx_description
1 polymer ?
#
loop_
_entity_poly.entity_id
_entity_poly.type
_entity_poly.pdbx_seq_one_letter_code
_entity_poly.pdbx_strand_id
1 'polypeptide(L)'
;MPLMLDASVSQYLQRRWMHRRELWAACFRDNVLTFGNDTNNRVESSHKQMKRYLQRSDSLHKSMLKVYKWYQQSFSRILQEAIIAQSRCFTYPCSQRLIPIIRLLTPYAARKVIREYERRRWAVVEVESFDYVFFQDNGNRVEVDLSACTCTCVTFQTCWYPCRHLLLVHFRKPHFI
;
A
#
# COMPACT_ATOMS: atom_id res chain seq x y z
N MET A 1 -15.76 18.78 24.48
CA MET A 1 -14.67 19.67 24.92
C MET A 1 -13.43 19.36 24.10
N PRO A 2 -12.84 20.32 23.35
CA PRO A 2 -11.59 20.08 22.65
C PRO A 2 -10.48 19.93 23.68
N LEU A 3 -9.76 18.81 23.64
CA LEU A 3 -8.51 18.65 24.39
C LEU A 3 -7.51 19.69 23.85
N MET A 4 -7.28 20.78 24.58
CA MET A 4 -6.20 21.69 24.24
C MET A 4 -4.87 20.96 24.42
N LEU A 5 -4.22 20.65 23.30
CA LEU A 5 -2.85 20.19 23.26
C LEU A 5 -1.96 21.25 23.92
N ASP A 6 -1.07 20.80 24.82
CA ASP A 6 -0.05 21.63 25.43
C ASP A 6 0.64 22.52 24.38
N ALA A 7 0.88 23.78 24.72
CA ALA A 7 1.45 24.78 23.82
C ALA A 7 2.80 24.33 23.24
N SER A 8 3.59 23.58 24.02
CA SER A 8 4.87 23.02 23.59
C SER A 8 4.70 21.96 22.48
N VAL A 9 3.72 21.06 22.65
CA VAL A 9 3.38 20.00 21.69
C VAL A 9 2.80 20.60 20.42
N SER A 10 1.89 21.57 20.54
CA SER A 10 1.31 22.27 19.40
C SER A 10 2.36 22.99 18.56
N GLN A 11 3.30 23.70 19.21
CA GLN A 11 4.38 24.38 18.50
C GLN A 11 5.34 23.39 17.82
N TYR A 12 5.64 22.26 18.47
CA TYR A 12 6.44 21.20 17.88
C TYR A 12 5.77 20.60 16.63
N LEU A 13 4.48 20.25 16.72
CA LEU A 13 3.73 19.68 15.60
C LEU A 13 3.67 20.65 14.42
N GLN A 14 3.36 21.93 14.67
CA GLN A 14 3.31 22.95 13.62
C GLN A 14 4.67 23.10 12.90
N ARG A 15 5.76 23.19 13.66
CA ARG A 15 7.10 23.38 13.08
C ARG A 15 7.64 22.15 12.36
N ARG A 16 7.41 20.95 12.91
CA ARG A 16 8.12 19.73 12.46
C ARG A 16 7.26 18.78 11.64
N TRP A 17 5.94 18.76 11.82
CA TRP A 17 5.07 17.72 11.27
C TRP A 17 3.99 18.22 10.32
N MET A 18 3.42 19.41 10.54
CA MET A 18 2.27 19.88 9.75
C MET A 18 2.56 20.15 8.28
N HIS A 19 3.80 20.52 7.95
CA HIS A 19 4.25 20.71 6.56
C HIS A 19 4.47 19.39 5.80
N ARG A 20 4.45 18.24 6.49
CA ARG A 20 4.56 16.89 5.90
C ARG A 20 3.39 15.99 6.30
N ARG A 21 2.20 16.58 6.43
CA ARG A 21 0.98 15.91 6.91
C ARG A 21 0.60 14.70 6.06
N GLU A 22 0.90 14.73 4.77
CA GLU A 22 0.78 13.63 3.82
C GLU A 22 1.64 12.39 4.16
N LEU A 23 2.62 12.50 5.07
CA LEU A 23 3.43 11.37 5.51
C LEU A 23 2.88 10.66 6.75
N TRP A 24 1.95 11.26 7.49
CA TRP A 24 1.50 10.71 8.79
C TRP A 24 0.00 10.78 9.05
N ALA A 25 -0.72 11.73 8.47
CA ALA A 25 -2.16 11.89 8.66
C ALA A 25 -2.94 11.28 7.50
N ALA A 26 -3.69 10.21 7.79
CA ALA A 26 -4.38 9.39 6.78
C ALA A 26 -5.23 10.20 5.79
N CYS A 27 -5.93 11.24 6.25
CA CYS A 27 -6.77 12.10 5.42
C CYS A 27 -6.02 12.96 4.39
N PHE A 28 -4.69 13.04 4.46
CA PHE A 28 -3.87 13.78 3.49
C PHE A 28 -3.01 12.85 2.63
N ARG A 29 -3.18 11.52 2.73
CA ARG A 29 -2.34 10.53 2.04
C ARG A 29 -2.94 10.02 0.73
N ASP A 30 -4.09 10.54 0.30
CA ASP A 30 -4.84 9.98 -0.81
C ASP A 30 -4.04 9.94 -2.13
N ASN A 31 -3.01 10.79 -2.26
CA ASN A 31 -2.09 10.83 -3.42
C ASN A 31 -0.66 10.36 -3.08
N VAL A 32 -0.45 9.70 -1.95
CA VAL A 32 0.87 9.18 -1.53
C VAL A 32 0.89 7.67 -1.72
N LEU A 33 1.89 7.19 -2.45
CA LEU A 33 2.09 5.76 -2.68
C LEU A 33 2.55 5.06 -1.39
N THR A 34 1.66 4.33 -0.73
CA THR A 34 1.96 3.58 0.50
C THR A 34 2.12 2.08 0.28
N PHE A 35 1.60 1.55 -0.84
CA PHE A 35 1.45 0.11 -1.08
C PHE A 35 0.69 -0.64 0.04
N GLY A 36 -0.15 0.10 0.79
CA GLY A 36 -0.86 -0.37 1.97
C GLY A 36 0.00 -0.46 3.23
N ASN A 37 1.19 0.14 3.23
CA ASN A 37 2.03 0.28 4.41
C ASN A 37 1.68 1.58 5.15
N ASP A 38 0.61 1.53 5.92
CA ASP A 38 0.06 2.71 6.58
C ASP A 38 0.54 2.89 8.02
N THR A 39 1.37 1.97 8.51
CA THR A 39 1.86 1.94 9.90
C THR A 39 3.38 1.80 9.96
N ASN A 40 3.95 2.21 11.09
CA ASN A 40 5.38 2.06 11.38
C ASN A 40 5.75 0.66 11.94
N ASN A 41 4.81 -0.30 11.92
CA ASN A 41 4.96 -1.64 12.53
C ASN A 41 6.25 -2.35 12.09
N ARG A 42 6.65 -2.18 10.82
CA ARG A 42 7.88 -2.80 10.28
C ARG A 42 9.15 -2.20 10.89
N VAL A 43 9.17 -0.88 11.08
CA VAL A 43 10.28 -0.16 11.72
C VAL A 43 10.33 -0.50 13.21
N GLU A 44 9.19 -0.46 13.89
CA GLU A 44 9.09 -0.80 15.32
C GLU A 44 9.50 -2.25 15.60
N SER A 45 9.06 -3.19 14.76
CA SER A 45 9.46 -4.60 14.86
C SER A 45 10.96 -4.79 14.64
N SER A 46 11.55 -4.10 13.66
CA SER A 46 13.00 -4.12 13.41
C SER A 46 13.77 -3.55 14.60
N HIS A 47 13.36 -2.41 15.14
CA HIS A 47 13.96 -1.83 16.34
C HIS A 47 13.85 -2.76 17.55
N LYS A 48 12.69 -3.40 17.75
CA LYS A 48 12.49 -4.37 18.83
C LYS A 48 13.42 -5.57 18.70
N GLN A 49 13.58 -6.11 17.49
CA GLN A 49 14.51 -7.20 17.22
C GLN A 49 15.96 -6.78 17.51
N MET A 50 16.40 -5.65 16.96
CA MET A 50 17.76 -5.12 17.19
C MET A 50 18.04 -4.89 18.68
N LYS A 51 17.11 -4.29 19.42
CA LYS A 51 17.25 -4.06 20.87
C LYS A 51 17.41 -5.35 21.68
N ARG A 52 16.85 -6.49 21.22
CA ARG A 52 17.05 -7.79 21.89
C ARG A 52 18.47 -8.33 21.77
N TYR A 53 19.21 -7.94 20.72
CA TYR A 53 20.60 -8.35 20.52
C TYR A 53 21.59 -7.51 21.33
N LEU A 54 21.19 -6.29 21.69
CA LEU A 54 22.00 -5.34 22.45
C LEU A 54 21.79 -5.51 23.95
N GLN A 55 22.88 -5.48 24.71
CA GLN A 55 22.85 -5.50 26.17
C GLN A 55 23.36 -4.16 26.71
N ARG A 56 22.82 -3.73 27.85
CA ARG A 56 23.23 -2.46 28.48
C ARG A 56 24.71 -2.42 28.87
N SER A 57 25.32 -3.59 29.09
CA SER A 57 26.74 -3.75 29.41
C SER A 57 27.66 -3.83 28.18
N ASP A 58 27.13 -3.81 26.95
CA ASP A 58 27.97 -3.81 25.75
C ASP A 58 28.69 -2.47 25.58
N SER A 59 29.97 -2.51 25.24
CA SER A 59 30.68 -1.32 24.75
C SER A 59 30.11 -0.88 23.40
N LEU A 60 30.37 0.37 23.01
CA LEU A 60 29.93 0.89 21.71
C LEU A 60 30.44 0.03 20.54
N HIS A 61 31.73 -0.33 20.54
CA HIS A 61 32.32 -1.20 19.52
C HIS A 61 31.59 -2.56 19.42
N LYS A 62 31.33 -3.20 20.58
CA LYS A 62 30.61 -4.47 20.63
C LYS A 62 29.16 -4.33 20.14
N SER A 63 28.51 -3.22 20.49
CA SER A 63 27.16 -2.89 20.02
C SER A 63 27.11 -2.73 18.50
N MET A 64 28.06 -1.99 17.92
CA MET A 64 28.17 -1.80 16.47
C MET A 64 28.37 -3.13 15.74
N LEU A 65 29.27 -3.99 16.24
CA LEU A 65 29.49 -5.32 15.65
C LEU A 65 28.24 -6.20 15.73
N LYS A 66 27.48 -6.13 16.84
CA LYS A 66 26.22 -6.86 17.00
C LYS A 66 25.15 -6.37 16.03
N VAL A 67 24.98 -5.06 15.86
CA VAL A 67 24.05 -4.47 14.88
C VAL A 67 24.41 -4.90 13.47
N TYR A 68 25.68 -4.84 13.10
CA TYR A 68 26.15 -5.29 11.79
C TYR A 68 25.84 -6.77 11.53
N LYS A 69 26.13 -7.65 12.50
CA LYS A 69 25.80 -9.08 12.40
C LYS A 69 24.30 -9.33 12.28
N TRP A 70 23.49 -8.63 13.06
CA TRP A 70 22.03 -8.70 12.98
C TRP A 70 21.52 -8.25 11.61
N TYR A 71 22.09 -7.17 11.05
CA TYR A 71 21.75 -6.68 9.72
C TYR A 71 22.04 -7.72 8.64
N GLN A 72 23.25 -8.31 8.64
CA GLN A 72 23.64 -9.36 7.70
C GLN A 72 22.68 -10.56 7.77
N GLN A 73 22.37 -11.04 8.97
CA GLN A 73 21.41 -12.14 9.16
C GLN A 73 20.00 -11.78 8.67
N SER A 74 19.54 -10.57 8.97
CA SER A 74 18.22 -10.08 8.56
C SER A 74 18.10 -9.94 7.05
N PHE A 75 19.16 -9.43 6.40
CA PHE A 75 19.23 -9.31 4.95
C PHE A 75 19.20 -10.68 4.27
N SER A 76 20.04 -11.62 4.74
CA SER A 76 20.03 -13.00 4.24
C SER A 76 18.66 -13.66 4.39
N ARG A 77 17.97 -13.47 5.53
CA ARG A 77 16.61 -13.97 5.73
C ARG A 77 15.63 -13.39 4.70
N ILE A 78 15.67 -12.08 4.46
CA ILE A 78 14.79 -11.42 3.48
C ILE A 78 15.00 -12.00 2.07
N LEU A 79 16.26 -12.23 1.67
CA LEU A 79 16.57 -12.83 0.38
C LEU A 79 16.04 -14.27 0.28
N GLN A 80 16.23 -15.08 1.32
CA GLN A 80 15.70 -16.45 1.35
C GLN A 80 14.18 -16.48 1.30
N GLU A 81 13.50 -15.60 2.05
CA GLU A 81 12.05 -15.45 2.00
C GLU A 81 11.55 -15.05 0.60
N ALA A 82 12.28 -14.18 -0.11
CA ALA A 82 11.94 -13.78 -1.47
C ALA A 82 12.07 -14.94 -2.47
N ILE A 83 13.13 -15.76 -2.35
CA ILE A 83 13.34 -16.96 -3.18
C ILE A 83 12.20 -17.96 -2.92
N ILE A 84 11.89 -18.24 -1.65
CA ILE A 84 10.78 -19.13 -1.27
C ILE A 84 9.44 -18.59 -1.76
N ALA A 85 9.23 -17.27 -1.73
CA ALA A 85 8.01 -16.67 -2.24
C ALA A 85 7.84 -16.86 -3.75
N GLN A 86 8.94 -16.84 -4.52
CA GLN A 86 8.91 -17.09 -5.97
C GLN A 86 8.63 -18.55 -6.32
N SER A 87 9.07 -19.51 -5.50
CA SER A 87 8.80 -20.94 -5.73
C SER A 87 7.38 -21.36 -5.36
N ARG A 88 6.61 -20.52 -4.66
CA ARG A 88 5.23 -20.82 -4.27
C ARG A 88 4.29 -20.63 -5.46
N CYS A 89 3.58 -21.70 -5.82
CA CYS A 89 2.40 -21.61 -6.67
C CYS A 89 1.19 -21.20 -5.82
N PHE A 90 0.62 -20.02 -6.10
CA PHE A 90 -0.60 -19.57 -5.43
C PHE A 90 -1.80 -19.89 -6.28
N THR A 91 -2.73 -20.68 -5.73
CA THR A 91 -4.07 -20.84 -6.27
C THR A 91 -5.00 -19.83 -5.62
N TYR A 92 -5.83 -19.18 -6.44
CA TYR A 92 -6.78 -18.18 -5.96
C TYR A 92 -8.20 -18.63 -6.31
N PRO A 93 -9.11 -18.76 -5.32
CA PRO A 93 -10.51 -19.06 -5.59
C PRO A 93 -11.18 -17.80 -6.13
N CYS A 94 -11.05 -17.55 -7.43
CA CYS A 94 -11.56 -16.36 -8.09
C CYS A 94 -12.11 -16.68 -9.48
N SER A 95 -12.82 -15.72 -10.07
CA SER A 95 -13.34 -15.89 -11.44
C SER A 95 -12.23 -16.14 -12.44
N GLN A 96 -12.44 -17.08 -13.37
CA GLN A 96 -11.49 -17.40 -14.44
C GLN A 96 -11.03 -16.16 -15.22
N ARG A 97 -11.91 -15.16 -15.38
CA ARG A 97 -11.61 -13.90 -16.08
C ARG A 97 -10.53 -13.06 -15.39
N LEU A 98 -10.34 -13.20 -14.07
CA LEU A 98 -9.30 -12.48 -13.33
C LEU A 98 -7.94 -13.16 -13.36
N ILE A 99 -7.88 -14.45 -13.66
CA ILE A 99 -6.64 -15.24 -13.58
C ILE A 99 -5.48 -14.62 -14.36
N PRO A 100 -5.67 -14.13 -15.62
CA PRO A 100 -4.59 -13.48 -16.36
C PRO A 100 -4.00 -12.28 -15.62
N ILE A 101 -4.84 -11.43 -15.03
CA ILE A 101 -4.41 -10.24 -14.28
C ILE A 101 -3.69 -10.66 -13.00
N ILE A 102 -4.28 -11.57 -12.23
CA ILE A 102 -3.76 -11.95 -10.91
C ILE A 102 -2.38 -12.60 -11.01
N ARG A 103 -2.12 -13.36 -12.09
CA ARG A 103 -0.82 -14.01 -12.31
C ARG A 103 0.33 -13.02 -12.56
N LEU A 104 0.05 -11.79 -12.96
CA LEU A 104 1.04 -10.73 -13.14
C LEU A 104 1.38 -9.99 -11.84
N LEU A 105 0.67 -10.29 -10.75
CA LEU A 105 0.76 -9.54 -9.50
C LEU A 105 1.52 -10.30 -8.44
N THR A 106 2.11 -9.56 -7.50
CA THR A 106 2.59 -10.15 -6.25
C THR A 106 1.43 -10.81 -5.49
N PRO A 107 1.68 -11.84 -4.67
CA PRO A 107 0.62 -12.51 -3.93
C PRO A 107 -0.21 -11.58 -3.02
N TYR A 108 0.42 -10.50 -2.54
CA TYR A 108 -0.28 -9.46 -1.79
C TYR A 108 -1.25 -8.67 -2.67
N ALA A 109 -0.78 -8.13 -3.81
CA ALA A 109 -1.60 -7.37 -4.73
C ALA A 109 -2.73 -8.23 -5.33
N ALA A 110 -2.43 -9.48 -5.71
CA ALA A 110 -3.39 -10.48 -6.14
C ALA A 110 -4.61 -10.59 -5.18
N ARG A 111 -4.35 -10.80 -3.88
CA ARG A 111 -5.42 -10.88 -2.87
C ARG A 111 -6.22 -9.59 -2.74
N LYS A 112 -5.58 -8.43 -2.91
CA LYS A 112 -6.27 -7.13 -2.88
C LYS A 112 -7.16 -6.93 -4.10
N VAL A 113 -6.65 -7.24 -5.30
CA VAL A 113 -7.39 -7.16 -6.56
C VAL A 113 -8.62 -8.08 -6.57
N ILE A 114 -8.52 -9.29 -6.02
CA ILE A 114 -9.68 -10.19 -5.87
C ILE A 114 -10.78 -9.54 -5.02
N ARG A 115 -10.42 -8.93 -3.88
CA ARG A 115 -11.39 -8.22 -3.02
C ARG A 115 -11.98 -6.99 -3.71
N GLU A 116 -11.17 -6.24 -4.45
CA GLU A 116 -11.66 -5.12 -5.26
C GLU A 116 -12.68 -5.59 -6.30
N TYR A 117 -12.40 -6.69 -6.98
CA TYR A 117 -13.34 -7.27 -7.94
C TYR A 117 -14.65 -7.69 -7.28
N GLU A 118 -14.65 -8.30 -6.10
CA GLU A 118 -15.88 -8.64 -5.37
C GLU A 118 -16.71 -7.40 -5.01
N ARG A 119 -16.03 -6.29 -4.73
CA ARG A 119 -16.64 -4.99 -4.37
C ARG A 119 -17.08 -4.16 -5.57
N ARG A 120 -16.80 -4.59 -6.80
CA ARG A 120 -17.14 -3.87 -8.04
C ARG A 120 -18.61 -3.44 -8.13
N ARG A 121 -19.51 -4.20 -7.50
CA ARG A 121 -20.96 -3.92 -7.45
C ARG A 121 -21.33 -2.58 -6.81
N TRP A 122 -20.41 -1.96 -6.08
CA TRP A 122 -20.62 -0.67 -5.43
C TRP A 122 -20.28 0.53 -6.31
N ALA A 123 -19.59 0.31 -7.44
CA ALA A 123 -19.25 1.35 -8.39
C ALA A 123 -20.26 1.37 -9.55
N VAL A 124 -20.88 2.52 -9.77
CA VAL A 124 -21.85 2.75 -10.85
C VAL A 124 -21.24 3.69 -11.87
N VAL A 125 -21.38 3.39 -13.17
CA VAL A 125 -20.94 4.31 -14.23
C VAL A 125 -21.96 5.44 -14.34
N GLU A 126 -21.50 6.68 -14.24
CA GLU A 126 -22.33 7.86 -14.44
C GLU A 126 -22.24 8.36 -15.87
N VAL A 127 -21.01 8.55 -16.36
CA VAL A 127 -20.72 9.15 -17.67
C VAL A 127 -19.58 8.37 -18.31
N GLU A 128 -19.74 8.06 -19.58
CA GLU A 128 -18.72 7.40 -20.38
C GLU A 128 -18.44 8.24 -21.62
N SER A 129 -17.16 8.52 -21.85
CA SER A 129 -16.65 9.23 -23.01
C SER A 129 -15.62 8.37 -23.74
N PHE A 130 -15.00 8.91 -24.80
CA PHE A 130 -13.98 8.19 -25.56
C PHE A 130 -12.71 7.93 -24.73
N ASP A 131 -12.23 8.95 -24.00
CA ASP A 131 -10.98 8.88 -23.24
C ASP A 131 -11.17 8.67 -21.73
N TYR A 132 -12.38 8.94 -21.20
CA TYR A 132 -12.63 8.91 -19.76
C TYR A 132 -13.91 8.15 -19.40
N VAL A 133 -13.88 7.47 -18.25
CA VAL A 133 -15.06 6.90 -17.60
C VAL A 133 -15.20 7.46 -16.19
N PHE A 134 -16.36 8.01 -15.88
CA PHE A 134 -16.69 8.54 -14.57
C PHE A 134 -17.59 7.56 -13.81
N PHE A 135 -17.23 7.30 -12.57
CA PHE A 135 -17.94 6.41 -11.65
C PHE A 135 -18.43 7.18 -10.43
N GLN A 136 -19.59 6.78 -9.91
CA GLN A 136 -20.01 7.05 -8.54
C GLN A 136 -19.67 5.83 -7.67
N ASP A 137 -18.82 6.02 -6.66
CA ASP A 137 -18.41 4.96 -5.73
C ASP A 137 -18.38 5.48 -4.30
N ASN A 138 -19.26 4.94 -3.45
CA ASN A 138 -19.44 5.34 -2.04
C ASN A 138 -19.59 6.87 -1.84
N GLY A 139 -20.35 7.53 -2.72
CA GLY A 139 -20.61 8.97 -2.63
C GLY A 139 -19.51 9.86 -3.22
N ASN A 140 -18.40 9.28 -3.68
CA ASN A 140 -17.33 10.02 -4.34
C ASN A 140 -17.39 9.80 -5.85
N ARG A 141 -17.14 10.87 -6.60
CA ARG A 141 -16.95 10.81 -8.04
C ARG A 141 -15.51 10.38 -8.33
N VAL A 142 -15.36 9.31 -9.09
CA VAL A 142 -14.08 8.73 -9.50
C VAL A 142 -13.94 8.85 -11.00
N GLU A 143 -12.74 9.18 -11.44
CA GLU A 143 -12.37 9.31 -12.85
C GLU A 143 -11.38 8.20 -13.22
N VAL A 144 -11.60 7.61 -14.39
CA VAL A 144 -10.70 6.65 -15.01
C VAL A 144 -10.27 7.21 -16.36
N ASP A 145 -8.96 7.43 -16.52
CA ASP A 145 -8.33 7.79 -17.79
C ASP A 145 -8.01 6.50 -18.55
N LEU A 146 -8.65 6.35 -19.71
CA LEU A 146 -8.48 5.20 -20.57
C LEU A 146 -7.11 5.24 -21.26
N SER A 147 -6.69 6.39 -21.78
CA SER A 147 -5.41 6.50 -22.49
C SER A 147 -4.21 6.14 -21.60
N ALA A 148 -4.25 6.55 -20.34
CA ALA A 148 -3.15 6.35 -19.39
C ALA A 148 -3.33 5.10 -18.50
N CYS A 149 -4.48 4.41 -18.58
CA CYS A 149 -4.84 3.31 -17.67
C CYS A 149 -4.75 3.71 -16.18
N THR A 150 -5.18 4.93 -15.83
CA THR A 150 -5.11 5.45 -14.45
C THR A 150 -6.48 5.69 -13.84
N CYS A 151 -6.53 5.77 -12.50
CA CYS A 151 -7.76 6.03 -11.77
C CYS A 151 -7.52 6.99 -10.60
N THR A 152 -8.46 7.90 -10.36
CA THR A 152 -8.36 8.87 -9.26
C THR A 152 -8.79 8.31 -7.89
N CYS A 153 -9.23 7.05 -7.81
CA CYS A 153 -9.62 6.48 -6.52
C CYS A 153 -8.40 6.26 -5.60
N VAL A 154 -8.62 6.42 -4.30
CA VAL A 154 -7.60 6.25 -3.24
C VAL A 154 -6.88 4.91 -3.36
N THR A 155 -7.59 3.83 -3.71
CA THR A 155 -6.99 2.50 -3.89
C THR A 155 -5.92 2.48 -4.97
N PHE A 156 -6.18 3.10 -6.12
CA PHE A 156 -5.19 3.16 -7.20
C PHE A 156 -4.06 4.09 -6.82
N GLN A 157 -4.36 5.32 -6.40
CA GLN A 157 -3.37 6.34 -6.05
C GLN A 157 -2.36 5.86 -4.98
N THR A 158 -2.84 5.15 -3.95
CA THR A 158 -2.01 4.72 -2.82
C THR A 158 -1.32 3.37 -3.02
N CYS A 159 -1.81 2.51 -3.92
CA CYS A 159 -1.33 1.13 -4.00
C CYS A 159 -0.93 0.63 -5.38
N TRP A 160 -1.32 1.32 -6.47
CA TRP A 160 -0.93 1.04 -7.86
C TRP A 160 -1.26 -0.36 -8.40
N TYR A 161 -2.03 -1.19 -7.68
CA TYR A 161 -2.64 -2.37 -8.27
C TYR A 161 -4.01 -2.03 -8.90
N PRO A 162 -4.52 -2.83 -9.85
CA PRO A 162 -5.82 -2.59 -10.47
C PRO A 162 -6.95 -2.44 -9.44
N CYS A 163 -7.55 -1.25 -9.39
CA CYS A 163 -8.72 -1.00 -8.56
C CYS A 163 -10.00 -1.52 -9.23
N ARG A 164 -11.10 -1.61 -8.49
CA ARG A 164 -12.39 -2.06 -9.03
C ARG A 164 -12.87 -1.30 -10.28
N HIS A 165 -12.57 -0.01 -10.40
CA HIS A 165 -12.95 0.81 -11.55
C HIS A 165 -12.20 0.40 -12.81
N LEU A 166 -10.87 0.26 -12.73
CA LEU A 166 -10.05 -0.24 -13.85
C LEU A 166 -10.45 -1.65 -14.25
N LEU A 167 -10.76 -2.52 -13.28
CA LEU A 167 -11.26 -3.86 -13.57
C LEU A 167 -12.61 -3.83 -14.30
N LEU A 168 -13.53 -2.95 -13.90
CA LEU A 168 -14.84 -2.80 -14.55
C LEU A 168 -14.70 -2.31 -15.98
N VAL A 169 -13.84 -1.32 -16.22
CA VAL A 169 -13.53 -0.82 -17.57
C VAL A 169 -12.96 -1.94 -18.41
N HIS A 170 -11.91 -2.62 -17.94
CA HIS A 170 -11.24 -3.71 -18.66
C HIS A 170 -12.20 -4.84 -19.06
N PHE A 171 -13.09 -5.27 -18.16
CA PHE A 171 -14.01 -6.37 -18.48
C PHE A 171 -15.23 -5.97 -19.31
N ARG A 172 -15.55 -4.67 -19.39
CA ARG A 172 -16.56 -4.11 -20.29
C ARG A 172 -15.99 -3.82 -21.69
N LYS A 173 -14.71 -3.42 -21.77
CA LYS A 173 -13.99 -3.12 -23.01
C LYS A 173 -12.76 -4.04 -23.15
N PRO A 174 -12.90 -5.24 -23.73
CA PRO A 174 -11.82 -6.23 -23.81
C PRO A 174 -10.60 -5.83 -24.66
N HIS A 175 -10.63 -4.67 -25.35
CA HIS A 175 -9.47 -4.09 -26.05
C HIS A 175 -8.68 -3.09 -25.19
N PHE A 176 -8.94 -3.05 -23.89
CA PHE A 176 -8.28 -2.17 -22.94
C PHE A 176 -7.24 -2.95 -22.13
N ILE A 177 -5.99 -2.98 -22.60
CA ILE A 177 -4.68 -3.24 -21.93
C ILE A 177 -3.68 -3.54 -23.06
#